data_AF-A0A6I8MFT7-F1
#
_entry.id   AF-A0A6I8MFT7-F1
#
_cell.length_a   1.000
_cell.length_b   1.000
_cell.length_c   1.000
_cell.angle_alpha   90.00
_cell.angle_beta   90.00
_cell.angle_gamma   90.00
#
_symmetry.space_group_name_H-M   'P 1'
#
loop_
_entity.id
_entity.type
_entity.pdbx_description
1 polymer ?
#
loop_
_entity_poly.entity_id
_entity_poly.type
_entity_poly.pdbx_seq_one_letter_code
_entity_poly.pdbx_strand_id
1 'polypeptide(L)' 'MSKYSEQCKRDAVALYENNDDLSLNAASAELDINRDSLHSWAKKHDTEKACAY' A
#
# COMPACT_ATOMS: atom_id res chain seq x y z
N MET A 1 17.75 -8.50 -5.42
CA MET A 1 16.97 -8.89 -4.22
C MET A 1 15.79 -7.94 -4.11
N SER A 2 14.58 -8.43 -4.31
CA SER A 2 13.35 -7.65 -4.09
C SER A 2 13.33 -7.24 -2.63
N LYS A 3 13.61 -5.95 -2.35
CA LYS A 3 13.82 -5.43 -1.00
C LYS A 3 12.58 -5.53 -0.09
N TYR A 4 11.43 -5.85 -0.68
CA TYR A 4 10.17 -6.12 -0.01
C TYR A 4 9.53 -7.38 -0.62
N SER A 5 9.04 -8.28 0.22
CA SER A 5 8.28 -9.46 -0.21
C SER A 5 6.99 -9.03 -0.90
N GLU A 6 6.57 -9.72 -1.97
CA GLU A 6 5.28 -9.45 -2.63
C GLU A 6 4.09 -9.56 -1.66
N GLN A 7 4.23 -10.42 -0.64
CA GLN A 7 3.26 -10.55 0.44
C GLN A 7 3.11 -9.24 1.22
N CYS A 8 4.23 -8.58 1.52
CA CYS A 8 4.26 -7.30 2.24
C CYS A 8 3.58 -6.19 1.44
N LYS A 9 3.71 -6.20 0.10
CA LYS A 9 3.01 -5.24 -0.76
C LYS A 9 1.50 -5.42 -0.71
N ARG A 10 1.02 -6.67 -0.77
CA ARG A 10 -0.40 -6.99 -0.68
C ARG A 10 -0.98 -6.66 0.68
N ASP A 11 -0.30 -7.07 1.75
CA ASP A 11 -0.74 -6.74 3.11
C ASP A 11 -0.83 -5.22 3.28
N ALA A 12 0.13 -4.44 2.79
CA ALA A 12 0.08 -2.99 2.92
C ALA A 12 -1.08 -2.32 2.18
N VAL A 13 -1.36 -2.77 0.95
CA VAL A 13 -2.49 -2.25 0.18
C VAL A 13 -3.82 -2.69 0.80
N ALA A 14 -3.93 -3.95 1.24
CA ALA A 14 -5.12 -4.47 1.91
C ALA A 14 -5.39 -3.74 3.23
N LEU A 15 -4.36 -3.45 4.02
CA LEU A 15 -4.48 -2.76 5.31
C LEU A 15 -4.91 -1.30 5.11
N TYR A 16 -4.43 -0.65 4.04
CA TYR A 16 -4.89 0.69 3.63
C TYR A 16 -6.33 0.69 3.10
N GLU A 17 -6.70 -0.25 2.22
CA GLU A 17 -8.06 -0.34 1.66
C GLU A 17 -9.12 -0.78 2.69
N ASN A 18 -8.76 -1.61 3.67
CA ASN A 18 -9.70 -2.06 4.70
C ASN A 18 -9.89 -1.07 5.84
N ASN A 19 -9.01 -0.06 5.96
CA ASN A 19 -9.04 0.88 7.05
C ASN A 19 -8.92 2.31 6.52
N ASP A 20 -10.05 2.93 6.17
CA ASP A 20 -10.13 4.35 5.79
C ASP A 20 -9.56 5.30 6.87
N ASP A 21 -9.56 4.89 8.15
CA ASP A 21 -9.00 5.65 9.27
C ASP A 21 -7.47 5.53 9.40
N LEU A 22 -6.83 4.58 8.71
CA LEU A 22 -5.40 4.35 8.80
C LEU A 22 -4.63 5.22 7.80
N SER A 23 -3.95 6.24 8.34
CA SER A 23 -2.99 7.03 7.58
C SER A 23 -1.86 6.16 7.01
N LEU A 24 -1.38 6.53 5.81
CA LEU A 24 -0.18 5.94 5.18
C LEU A 24 1.01 5.79 6.14
N ASN A 25 1.14 6.70 7.10
CA ASN A 25 2.21 6.66 8.10
C ASN A 25 2.06 5.47 9.07
N ALA A 26 0.83 5.19 9.49
CA ALA A 26 0.54 4.10 10.41
C ALA A 26 0.63 2.73 9.72
N ALA A 27 0.08 2.60 8.51
CA ALA A 27 0.26 1.41 7.69
C ALA A 27 1.74 1.14 7.34
N SER A 28 2.53 2.20 7.10
CA SER A 28 3.97 2.06 6.87
C SER A 28 4.73 1.61 8.13
N ALA A 29 4.30 2.06 9.31
CA ALA A 29 4.91 1.71 10.59
C ALA A 29 4.57 0.28 11.04
N GLU A 30 3.35 -0.20 10.78
CA GLU A 30 2.97 -1.59 11.09
C GLU A 30 3.74 -2.62 10.25
N LEU A 31 4.04 -2.28 9.00
CA LEU A 31 4.68 -3.20 8.06
C LEU A 31 6.19 -2.96 7.92
N ASP A 32 6.73 -1.99 8.67
CA ASP A 32 8.12 -1.53 8.61
C ASP A 32 8.59 -1.25 7.16
N ILE A 33 7.69 -0.65 6.37
CA ILE A 33 7.95 -0.32 4.97
C ILE A 33 8.15 1.18 4.79
N ASN A 34 8.92 1.55 3.77
CA ASN A 34 9.04 2.96 3.44
C ASN A 34 7.70 3.52 2.94
N ARG A 35 7.24 4.63 3.55
CA ARG A 35 6.01 5.34 3.19
C ARG A 35 5.96 5.68 1.70
N ASP A 36 7.09 6.05 1.09
CA ASP A 36 7.16 6.36 -0.35
C ASP A 36 6.85 5.14 -1.24
N SER A 37 7.25 3.95 -0.80
CA SER A 37 6.92 2.69 -1.47
C SER A 37 5.42 2.42 -1.37
N LEU A 38 4.84 2.57 -0.18
CA LEU A 38 3.42 2.37 0.06
C LEU A 38 2.56 3.34 -0.76
N HIS A 39 2.93 4.62 -0.78
CA HIS A 39 2.26 5.64 -1.58
C HIS A 39 2.31 5.31 -3.08
N SER A 40 3.44 4.78 -3.57
CA SER A 40 3.56 4.32 -4.96
C SER A 40 2.67 3.11 -5.28
N TRP A 41 2.47 2.20 -4.32
CA TRP A 41 1.59 1.04 -4.47
C TRP A 41 0.11 1.44 -4.42
N ALA A 42 -0.29 2.25 -3.44
CA ALA A 42 -1.64 2.79 -3.33
C ALA A 42 -2.04 3.58 -4.59
N LYS A 43 -1.14 4.44 -5.10
CA LYS A 43 -1.37 5.19 -6.35
C LYS A 43 -1.55 4.30 -7.57
N LYS A 44 -0.78 3.21 -7.68
CA LYS A 44 -0.94 2.24 -8.77
C LYS A 44 -2.29 1.52 -8.71
N HIS A 45 -2.69 1.08 -7.51
CA HIS A 45 -3.98 0.43 -7.28
C HIS A 45 -5.17 1.35 -7.60
N ASP A 46 -5.08 2.63 -7.23
CA ASP A 46 -6.12 3.63 -7.52
C ASP A 46 -6.26 3.88 -9.04
N THR A 47 -5.13 3.90 -9.76
CA THR A 47 -5.11 4.04 -11.22
C THR A 47 -5.73 2.82 -11.91
N GLU A 48 -5.53 1.61 -11.38
CA GLU A 48 -6.20 0.39 -11.88
C GLU A 48 -7.72 0.39 -11.63
N LYS A 49 -8.19 0.98 -10.52
CA LYS A 49 -9.63 1.21 -10.29
C LYS A 49 -10.21 2.28 -11.22
N ALA A 50 -9.46 3.32 -11.57
CA ALA A 50 -9.93 4.43 -12.40
C ALA A 50 -10.04 4.10 -13.91
N CYS A 51 -9.26 3.15 -14.42
CA CYS A 51 -9.36 2.71 -15.83
C CYS A 51 -10.40 1.61 -16.08
N ALA A 52 -11.15 1.20 -15.05
CA ALA A 52 -12.19 0.16 -15.17
C ALA A 52 -13.60 0.70 -15.51
N TYR A 53 -13.71 1.94 -15.99
CA TYR A 53 -14.99 2.57 -16.37
C TYR A 53 -15.06 2.90 -17.86
#